data_AF-A0AAW9QXA5-F1
#
_entry.id   AF-A0AAW9QXA5-F1
#
_cell.length_a   1.000
_cell.length_b   1.000
_cell.length_c   1.000
_cell.angle_alpha   90.00
_cell.angle_beta   90.00
_cell.angle_gamma   90.00
#
_symmetry.space_group_name_H-M   'P 1'
#
loop_
_entity.id
_entity.type
_entity.pdbx_description
1 polymer ?
#
loop_
_entity_poly.entity_id
_entity_poly.type
_entity_poly.pdbx_seq_one_letter_code
_entity_poly.pdbx_strand_id
1 'polypeptide(L)'
;MSDVIDTEREWERSLLSSFVDIVQADYGDFTELDRLAKASFDISGFQKMIEHLSASPQGKKAFEERFSLSGIDLEQLRQLPPGTLGRVYAEHMIRNQLQPLQAPPAENPYQFLANHIRETHDI
;
A
#
# COMPACT_ATOMS: atom_id res chain seq x y z
N MET A 1 -16.58 -24.39 -20.60
CA MET A 1 -17.61 -24.25 -19.54
C MET A 1 -17.14 -24.88 -18.24
N SER A 2 -16.60 -26.11 -18.23
CA SER A 2 -16.03 -26.73 -17.02
C SER A 2 -14.88 -25.91 -16.42
N ASP A 3 -13.91 -25.49 -17.25
CA ASP A 3 -12.69 -24.80 -16.79
C ASP A 3 -12.96 -23.41 -16.18
N VAL A 4 -13.96 -22.70 -16.71
CA VAL A 4 -14.37 -21.37 -16.20
C VAL A 4 -15.00 -21.49 -14.81
N ILE A 5 -15.85 -22.49 -14.62
CA ILE A 5 -16.52 -22.76 -13.33
C ILE A 5 -15.50 -23.23 -12.28
N ASP A 6 -14.45 -23.94 -12.70
CA ASP A 6 -13.37 -24.35 -11.80
C ASP A 6 -12.53 -23.14 -11.37
N THR A 7 -12.22 -22.24 -12.30
CA THR A 7 -11.44 -21.01 -12.05
C THR A 7 -12.17 -20.06 -11.09
N GLU A 8 -13.48 -19.87 -11.24
CA GLU A 8 -14.28 -19.03 -10.33
C GLU A 8 -14.33 -19.61 -8.91
N ARG A 9 -14.48 -20.94 -8.78
CA ARG A 9 -14.47 -21.61 -7.47
C ARG A 9 -13.11 -21.58 -6.80
N GLU A 10 -12.03 -21.72 -7.55
CA GLU A 10 -10.67 -21.60 -7.04
C GLU A 10 -10.39 -20.19 -6.53
N TRP A 11 -10.81 -19.17 -7.28
CA TRP A 11 -10.72 -17.78 -6.84
C TRP A 11 -11.51 -17.53 -5.55
N GLU A 12 -12.79 -17.95 -5.49
CA GLU A 12 -13.65 -17.77 -4.31
C GLU A 12 -13.04 -18.44 -3.07
N ARG A 13 -12.49 -19.65 -3.22
CA ARG A 13 -11.78 -20.35 -2.13
C ARG A 13 -10.53 -19.60 -1.68
N SER A 14 -9.76 -19.06 -2.63
CA SER A 14 -8.57 -18.26 -2.31
C SER A 14 -8.93 -17.01 -1.51
N LEU A 15 -9.98 -16.28 -1.95
CA LEU A 15 -10.48 -15.11 -1.26
C LEU A 15 -10.98 -15.43 0.16
N LEU A 16 -11.83 -16.45 0.31
CA LEU A 16 -12.35 -16.84 1.62
C LEU A 16 -11.24 -17.33 2.56
N SER A 17 -10.28 -18.11 2.06
CA SER A 17 -9.16 -18.58 2.89
C SER A 17 -8.29 -17.41 3.38
N SER A 18 -7.89 -16.50 2.49
CA SER A 18 -7.10 -15.33 2.87
C SER A 18 -7.84 -14.39 3.83
N PHE A 19 -9.17 -14.30 3.72
CA PHE A 19 -9.99 -13.57 4.69
C PHE A 19 -9.98 -14.24 6.08
N VAL A 20 -10.13 -15.56 6.15
CA VAL A 20 -10.06 -16.28 7.43
C VAL A 20 -8.68 -16.16 8.05
N ASP A 21 -7.63 -16.25 7.25
CA ASP A 21 -6.24 -16.16 7.70
C ASP A 21 -5.96 -14.77 8.32
N ILE A 22 -6.39 -13.66 7.71
CA ILE A 22 -6.20 -12.32 8.31
C ILE A 22 -7.06 -12.10 9.57
N VAL A 23 -8.23 -12.74 9.69
CA VAL A 23 -9.07 -12.68 10.90
C VAL A 23 -8.40 -13.39 12.08
N GLN A 24 -7.59 -14.41 11.81
CA GLN A 24 -6.87 -15.18 12.81
C GLN A 24 -5.47 -14.64 13.11
N ALA A 25 -4.91 -13.84 12.21
CA ALA A 25 -3.59 -13.25 12.35
C ALA A 25 -3.56 -12.12 13.41
N ASP A 26 -2.35 -11.84 13.89
CA ASP A 26 -2.11 -10.67 14.73
C ASP A 26 -2.24 -9.37 13.91
N TYR A 27 -2.63 -8.28 14.58
CA TYR A 27 -2.65 -6.97 13.94
C TYR A 27 -1.25 -6.59 13.43
N GLY A 28 -1.19 -6.08 12.20
CA GLY A 28 0.07 -5.73 11.55
C GLY A 28 0.74 -6.89 10.83
N ASP A 29 0.09 -8.06 10.70
CA ASP A 29 0.57 -9.10 9.79
C ASP A 29 0.35 -8.71 8.33
N PHE A 30 1.35 -8.01 7.78
CA PHE A 30 1.35 -7.60 6.38
C PHE A 30 1.49 -8.78 5.41
N THR A 31 1.89 -9.97 5.86
CA THR A 31 1.97 -11.16 5.00
C THR A 31 0.58 -11.64 4.64
N GLU A 32 -0.28 -11.81 5.66
CA GLU A 32 -1.67 -12.22 5.43
C GLU A 32 -2.49 -11.08 4.80
N LEU A 33 -2.20 -9.82 5.13
CA LEU A 33 -2.82 -8.68 4.44
C LEU A 33 -2.47 -8.67 2.94
N ASP A 34 -1.20 -8.92 2.57
CA ASP A 34 -0.77 -8.98 1.18
C ASP A 34 -1.42 -10.15 0.44
N ARG A 35 -1.66 -11.27 1.13
CA ARG A 35 -2.36 -12.41 0.57
C ARG A 35 -3.81 -12.08 0.28
N LEU A 36 -4.52 -11.45 1.21
CA LEU A 36 -5.89 -11.00 1.00
C LEU A 36 -5.96 -9.96 -0.11
N ALA A 37 -5.08 -8.95 -0.10
CA ALA A 37 -5.05 -7.90 -1.12
C ALA A 37 -4.86 -8.46 -2.54
N LYS A 38 -4.03 -9.51 -2.70
CA LYS A 38 -3.86 -10.21 -3.98
C LYS A 38 -5.10 -11.01 -4.36
N ALA A 39 -5.71 -11.74 -3.42
CA ALA A 39 -6.88 -12.55 -3.69
C ALA A 39 -8.12 -11.70 -4.02
N SER A 40 -8.23 -10.51 -3.42
CA SER A 40 -9.30 -9.55 -3.66
C SER A 40 -8.99 -8.56 -4.78
N PHE A 41 -7.89 -8.72 -5.51
CA PHE A 41 -7.47 -7.75 -6.53
C PHE A 41 -8.48 -7.70 -7.69
N ASP A 42 -9.09 -6.54 -7.89
CA ASP A 42 -10.02 -6.26 -8.98
C ASP A 42 -9.46 -5.13 -9.85
N ILE A 43 -9.03 -5.48 -11.06
CA ILE A 43 -8.49 -4.53 -12.05
C ILE A 43 -9.51 -3.42 -12.35
N SER A 44 -10.79 -3.75 -12.44
CA SER A 44 -11.83 -2.79 -12.80
C SER A 44 -12.08 -1.77 -11.70
N GLY A 45 -12.09 -2.22 -10.44
CA GLY A 45 -12.14 -1.36 -9.26
C GLY A 45 -10.92 -0.45 -9.15
N PHE A 46 -9.72 -1.00 -9.34
CA PHE A 46 -8.49 -0.21 -9.33
C PHE A 46 -8.45 0.86 -10.42
N GLN A 47 -8.87 0.52 -11.64
CA GLN A 47 -8.94 1.49 -12.74
C GLN A 47 -9.88 2.65 -12.40
N LYS A 48 -11.07 2.36 -11.83
CA LYS A 48 -12.02 3.40 -11.38
C LYS A 48 -11.44 4.28 -10.28
N MET A 49 -10.68 3.70 -9.33
CA MET A 49 -9.99 4.48 -8.30
C MET A 49 -8.96 5.45 -8.92
N ILE A 50 -8.14 4.97 -9.85
CA ILE A 50 -7.13 5.79 -10.53
C ILE A 50 -7.79 6.93 -11.31
N GLU A 51 -8.85 6.63 -12.07
CA GLU A 51 -9.63 7.64 -12.80
C GLU A 51 -10.20 8.71 -11.88
N HIS A 52 -10.79 8.29 -10.76
CA HIS A 52 -11.36 9.20 -9.77
C HIS A 52 -10.30 10.11 -9.15
N LEU A 53 -9.18 9.55 -8.70
CA LEU A 53 -8.08 10.32 -8.09
C LEU A 53 -7.44 11.28 -9.10
N SER A 54 -7.30 10.85 -10.35
CA SER A 54 -6.73 11.64 -11.46
C SER A 54 -7.63 12.78 -11.93
N ALA A 55 -8.90 12.84 -11.49
CA ALA A 55 -9.79 13.96 -11.79
C ALA A 55 -9.32 15.28 -11.13
N SER A 56 -8.50 15.19 -10.07
CA SER A 56 -7.89 16.36 -9.44
C SER A 56 -6.52 16.70 -10.08
N PRO A 57 -6.13 17.98 -10.16
CA PRO A 57 -4.80 18.36 -10.66
C PRO A 57 -3.65 17.71 -9.88
N GLN A 58 -3.79 17.60 -8.56
CA GLN A 58 -2.78 16.98 -7.70
C GLN A 58 -2.68 15.46 -7.94
N GLY A 59 -3.81 14.76 -7.99
CA GLY A 59 -3.83 13.32 -8.24
C GLY A 59 -3.29 12.99 -9.63
N LYS A 60 -3.68 13.75 -10.65
CA LYS A 60 -3.14 13.62 -12.01
C LYS A 60 -1.61 13.76 -12.00
N LYS A 61 -1.09 14.82 -11.38
CA LYS A 61 0.35 15.05 -11.24
C LYS A 61 1.05 13.90 -10.50
N ALA A 62 0.44 13.36 -9.44
CA ALA A 62 1.00 12.24 -8.69
C ALA A 62 1.17 10.98 -9.55
N PHE A 63 0.18 10.63 -10.39
CA PHE A 63 0.28 9.49 -11.31
C PHE A 63 1.24 9.72 -12.48
N GLU A 64 1.44 10.97 -12.91
CA GLU A 64 2.42 11.36 -13.94
C GLU A 64 3.85 11.29 -13.41
N GLU A 65 4.11 11.84 -12.23
CA GLU A 65 5.45 11.93 -11.63
C GLU A 65 5.86 10.66 -10.88
N ARG A 66 4.90 9.90 -10.35
CA ARG A 66 5.09 8.66 -9.58
C ARG A 66 6.16 8.80 -8.48
N PHE A 67 6.10 9.92 -7.77
CA PHE A 67 7.05 10.23 -6.71
C PHE A 67 7.06 9.11 -5.64
N SER A 68 8.25 8.71 -5.21
CA SER A 68 8.45 7.78 -4.10
C SER A 68 9.28 8.44 -3.01
N LEU A 69 8.95 8.11 -1.76
CA LEU A 69 9.61 8.64 -0.57
C LEU A 69 11.01 8.10 -0.30
N SER A 70 11.53 7.18 -1.13
CA SER A 70 12.80 6.47 -0.94
C SER A 70 13.94 7.31 -0.31
N GLY A 71 14.74 6.68 0.55
CA GLY A 71 15.91 7.32 1.16
C GLY A 71 15.65 8.19 2.40
N ILE A 72 14.57 7.93 3.15
CA ILE A 72 14.31 8.61 4.43
C ILE A 72 15.39 8.26 5.47
N ASP A 73 16.01 9.28 6.04
CA ASP A 73 16.89 9.20 7.21
C ASP A 73 16.12 9.66 8.47
N LEU A 74 15.73 8.70 9.31
CA LEU A 74 15.00 8.98 10.55
C LEU A 74 15.81 9.80 11.56
N GLU A 75 17.13 9.61 11.59
CA GLU A 75 18.00 10.34 12.51
C GLU A 75 18.13 11.79 12.08
N GLN A 76 18.24 12.06 10.77
CA GLN A 76 18.20 13.42 10.23
C GLN A 76 16.85 14.11 10.51
N LEU A 77 15.73 13.41 10.26
CA LEU A 77 14.39 13.96 10.50
C LEU A 77 14.13 14.28 11.99
N ARG A 78 14.65 13.47 12.91
CA ARG A 78 14.52 13.72 14.36
C ARG A 78 15.20 15.01 14.82
N GLN A 79 16.20 15.51 14.08
CA GLN A 79 16.87 16.78 14.39
C GLN A 79 16.06 18.03 14.00
N LEU A 80 14.96 17.87 13.27
CA LEU A 80 14.10 19.00 12.89
C LEU A 80 13.48 19.69 14.12
N PRO A 81 12.99 20.93 13.98
CA PRO A 81 12.31 21.62 15.08
C PRO A 81 11.13 20.80 15.64
N PRO A 82 10.89 20.85 16.96
CA PRO A 82 9.72 20.23 17.57
C PRO A 82 8.41 20.65 16.89
N GLY A 83 7.50 19.71 16.68
CA GLY A 83 6.19 19.95 16.05
C GLY A 83 6.18 19.93 14.53
N THR A 84 7.33 19.77 13.87
CA THR A 84 7.36 19.50 12.42
C THR A 84 6.89 18.07 12.11
N LEU A 85 6.24 17.88 10.97
CA LEU A 85 5.79 16.56 10.51
C LEU A 85 6.96 15.55 10.48
N GLY A 86 8.09 15.95 9.89
CA GLY A 86 9.26 15.07 9.78
C GLY A 86 9.78 14.59 11.14
N ARG A 87 9.83 15.47 12.14
CA ARG A 87 10.23 15.05 13.49
C ARG A 87 9.21 14.14 14.16
N VAL A 88 7.93 14.47 14.07
CA VAL A 88 6.85 13.66 14.66
C VAL A 88 6.81 12.26 14.03
N TYR A 89 6.94 12.19 12.70
CA TYR A 89 7.07 10.94 11.96
C TYR A 89 8.29 10.14 12.44
N ALA A 90 9.48 10.75 12.51
CA ALA A 90 10.68 10.06 12.96
C ALA A 90 10.58 9.53 14.39
N GLU A 91 10.01 10.32 15.31
CA GLU A 91 9.75 9.91 16.69
C GLU A 91 8.72 8.77 16.77
N HIS A 92 7.69 8.77 15.92
CA HIS A 92 6.71 7.68 15.79
C HIS A 92 7.39 6.38 15.35
N MET A 93 8.14 6.43 14.23
CA MET A 93 8.82 5.26 13.67
C MET A 93 9.80 4.64 14.66
N ILE A 94 10.64 5.45 15.32
CA ILE A 94 11.63 4.98 16.29
C ILE A 94 10.95 4.37 17.53
N ARG A 95 9.90 5.02 18.05
CA ARG A 95 9.16 4.52 19.23
C ARG A 95 8.53 3.16 18.97
N ASN A 96 8.01 2.94 17.78
CA ASN A 96 7.35 1.70 17.38
C ASN A 96 8.31 0.69 16.74
N GLN A 97 9.62 0.98 16.71
CA GLN A 97 10.65 0.12 16.10
C GLN A 97 10.38 -0.19 14.62
N LEU A 98 9.74 0.74 13.92
CA LEU A 98 9.42 0.64 12.50
C LEU A 98 10.59 1.13 11.63
N GLN A 99 10.60 0.71 10.37
CA GLN A 99 11.56 1.16 9.37
C GLN A 99 10.80 1.73 8.17
N PRO A 100 11.25 2.85 7.57
CA PRO A 100 10.63 3.38 6.36
C PRO A 100 10.64 2.33 5.24
N LEU A 101 9.49 2.14 4.61
CA LEU A 101 9.35 1.18 3.52
C LEU A 101 10.17 1.64 2.31
N GLN A 102 10.95 0.73 1.72
CA GLN A 102 11.63 0.95 0.44
C GLN A 102 10.80 0.30 -0.67
N ALA A 103 9.96 1.07 -1.34
CA ALA A 103 9.22 0.59 -2.49
C ALA A 103 10.10 0.61 -3.76
N PRO A 104 10.00 -0.39 -4.64
CA PRO A 104 10.63 -0.32 -5.95
C PRO A 104 9.97 0.78 -6.81
N PRO A 105 10.68 1.33 -7.81
CA PRO A 105 10.09 2.28 -8.75
C PRO A 105 8.84 1.69 -9.43
N ALA A 106 7.78 2.49 -9.54
CA ALA A 106 6.54 2.07 -10.16
C ALA A 106 6.55 2.24 -11.69
N GLU A 107 6.33 1.15 -12.42
CA GLU A 107 6.31 1.13 -13.89
C GLU A 107 4.92 1.44 -14.46
N ASN A 108 3.87 1.31 -13.65
CA ASN A 108 2.50 1.60 -14.05
C ASN A 108 1.67 2.24 -12.91
N PRO A 109 0.50 2.84 -13.23
CA PRO A 109 -0.34 3.50 -12.23
C PRO A 109 -0.81 2.60 -11.07
N TYR A 110 -1.03 1.31 -11.31
CA TYR A 110 -1.46 0.37 -10.28
C TYR A 110 -0.36 0.13 -9.24
N GLN A 111 0.87 -0.10 -9.72
CA GLN A 111 2.05 -0.23 -8.87
C GLN A 111 2.30 1.07 -8.11
N PHE A 112 2.15 2.23 -8.75
CA PHE A 112 2.32 3.51 -8.07
C PHE A 112 1.29 3.67 -6.94
N LEU A 113 0.00 3.43 -7.20
CA LEU A 113 -1.04 3.56 -6.19
C LEU A 113 -0.79 2.61 -5.01
N ALA A 114 -0.46 1.35 -5.28
CA ALA A 114 -0.15 0.37 -4.24
C ALA A 114 1.09 0.77 -3.42
N ASN A 115 2.18 1.15 -4.09
CA ASN A 115 3.43 1.55 -3.43
C ASN A 115 3.22 2.81 -2.60
N HIS A 116 2.54 3.82 -3.15
CA HIS A 116 2.31 5.10 -2.50
C HIS A 116 1.48 4.94 -1.22
N ILE A 117 0.39 4.16 -1.25
CA ILE A 117 -0.40 3.87 -0.05
C ILE A 117 0.45 3.16 1.01
N ARG A 118 1.28 2.19 0.63
CA ARG A 118 2.14 1.44 1.57
C ARG A 118 3.22 2.32 2.19
N GLU A 119 3.96 3.09 1.39
CA GLU A 119 5.09 3.89 1.89
C GLU A 119 4.64 5.10 2.71
N THR A 120 3.40 5.56 2.53
CA THR A 120 2.85 6.73 3.25
C THR A 120 1.95 6.36 4.44
N HIS A 121 1.64 5.09 4.69
CA HIS A 121 0.65 4.71 5.71
C HIS A 121 1.05 5.10 7.16
N ASP A 122 2.34 5.23 7.43
CA ASP A 122 2.89 5.66 8.72
C ASP A 122 3.02 7.19 8.88
N ILE A 123 2.75 7.97 7.80
CA ILE A 123 2.79 9.44 7.80
C ILE A 123 1.47 10.00 8.32
#